data_AF-S0F5N6-F1
#
_entry.id   AF-S0F5N6-F1
#
_cell.length_a   1.000
_cell.length_b   1.000
_cell.length_c   1.000
_cell.angle_alpha   90.00
_cell.angle_beta   90.00
_cell.angle_gamma   90.00
#
_symmetry.space_group_name_H-M   'P 1'
#
loop_
_entity.id
_entity.type
_entity.pdbx_description
1 polymer ?
#
loop_
_entity_poly.entity_id
_entity_poly.type
_entity_poly.pdbx_seq_one_letter_code
_entity_poly.pdbx_strand_id
1 'polypeptide(L)'
;MNTEKARLRDVNQLMQFLKEEAVTNSNGIFDADGYAWITAFVDENVYAYDPRTNLQDLTLWKKMAETDDRQLYIIVDEEKYSEDNQSSVIKAQYSFRQRSVRTVYNVNKESLKTAWGLESNMETERLYAGTINNGVTTDKSNGRLNTLRILLGNNYQYYPVNLKWTDVLNTSDVFSESEYYGLNSGYEYAIYACLIRNRDLDGDNIVDADEIRWYLASINQLVDIYLGEYALDALSRLYPTDAVDRPGGKSVYWHYTSSSYDGQESNPWVLWAEEGASLGRKNDSQLVKYNGPFYSYRCLRNLGIPLDQPDKEPVDLVSVHQIGATRGYQIDVTNMNEKSRRPNYETVLAAHNERQQDNRPYAYFEVHPDYFPQGDNWYTWQYYQTYNPCPTGYRIPNQRELLIMSTRLPGAAWKDGYNGEHYMSQTAFSLMGQPPYTDKRVGFIWHKNGNFILVNGSFDENGKPNEIGVVRPVKDITSITAN
;
A
#
# COMPACT_ATOMS: atom_id res chain seq x y z
N MET A 1 -17.53 -24.12 28.56
CA MET A 1 -16.09 -24.10 28.86
C MET A 1 -15.89 -23.34 30.17
N ASN A 2 -15.13 -23.88 31.12
CA ASN A 2 -14.87 -23.26 32.43
C ASN A 2 -13.85 -22.11 32.31
N THR A 3 -14.29 -20.95 31.84
CA THR A 3 -13.44 -19.77 31.60
C THR A 3 -13.00 -19.06 32.89
N GLU A 4 -13.67 -19.28 34.03
CA GLU A 4 -13.38 -18.59 35.30
C GLU A 4 -11.97 -18.85 35.86
N LYS A 5 -11.34 -19.98 35.48
CA LYS A 5 -9.97 -20.33 35.88
C LYS A 5 -8.91 -19.98 34.84
N ALA A 6 -9.29 -19.45 33.68
CA ALA A 6 -8.32 -19.08 32.65
C ALA A 6 -7.39 -17.97 33.19
N ARG A 7 -6.09 -18.11 32.93
CA ARG A 7 -5.06 -17.13 33.27
C ARG A 7 -4.18 -16.94 32.05
N LEU A 8 -4.01 -15.69 31.63
CA LEU A 8 -3.06 -15.35 30.58
C LEU A 8 -1.65 -15.69 31.09
N ARG A 9 -0.89 -16.40 30.27
CA ARG A 9 0.49 -16.81 30.57
C ARG A 9 1.37 -16.43 29.38
N ASP A 10 2.57 -15.93 29.63
CA ASP A 10 3.59 -15.90 28.58
C ASP A 10 4.04 -17.34 28.23
N VAL A 11 4.81 -17.49 27.15
CA VAL A 11 5.19 -18.83 26.67
C VAL A 11 6.00 -19.61 27.71
N ASN A 12 6.86 -18.95 28.51
CA ASN A 12 7.67 -19.64 29.50
C ASN A 12 6.81 -20.13 30.66
N GLN A 13 5.91 -19.27 31.14
CA GLN A 13 4.93 -19.59 32.18
C GLN A 13 4.00 -20.73 31.74
N LEU A 14 3.56 -20.71 30.47
CA LEU A 14 2.74 -21.76 29.89
C LEU A 14 3.51 -23.08 29.86
N MET A 15 4.74 -23.08 29.34
CA MET A 15 5.56 -24.30 29.26
C MET A 15 5.86 -24.89 30.64
N GLN A 16 6.12 -24.06 31.66
CA GLN A 16 6.31 -24.54 33.02
C GLN A 16 5.02 -25.15 33.59
N PHE A 17 3.89 -24.46 33.42
CA PHE A 17 2.57 -24.95 33.86
C PHE A 17 2.21 -26.29 33.21
N LEU A 18 2.43 -26.43 31.90
CA LEU A 18 2.16 -27.69 31.18
C LEU A 18 3.05 -28.84 31.67
N LYS A 19 4.32 -28.58 32.02
CA LYS A 19 5.22 -29.60 32.58
C LYS A 19 4.74 -30.11 33.94
N GLU A 20 4.28 -29.20 34.81
CA GLU A 20 3.75 -29.56 36.13
C GLU A 20 2.44 -30.34 36.03
N GLU A 21 1.53 -29.90 35.15
CA GLU A 21 0.26 -30.59 34.90
C GLU A 21 0.44 -31.92 34.16
N ALA A 22 1.49 -32.10 33.35
CA ALA A 22 1.75 -33.38 32.70
C ALA A 22 2.09 -34.49 33.72
N VAL A 23 2.59 -34.13 34.91
CA VAL A 23 2.90 -35.07 36.00
C VAL A 23 1.69 -35.28 36.91
N THR A 24 0.96 -34.22 37.22
CA THR A 24 -0.07 -34.23 38.28
C THR A 24 -1.50 -34.25 37.75
N ASN A 25 -1.73 -33.70 36.57
CA ASN A 25 -3.02 -33.34 35.96
C ASN A 25 -4.03 -32.75 36.96
N SER A 26 -3.54 -31.99 37.95
CA SER A 26 -4.34 -31.58 39.10
C SER A 26 -5.45 -30.59 38.74
N ASN A 27 -5.31 -29.89 37.62
CA ASN A 27 -6.34 -29.00 37.07
C ASN A 27 -7.17 -29.66 35.95
N GLY A 28 -6.89 -30.92 35.59
CA GLY A 28 -7.61 -31.66 34.56
C GLY A 28 -7.48 -31.03 33.17
N ILE A 29 -6.34 -30.39 32.87
CA ILE A 29 -6.13 -29.70 31.59
C ILE A 29 -5.84 -30.68 30.45
N PHE A 30 -5.31 -31.86 30.79
CA PHE A 30 -5.06 -32.94 29.85
C PHE A 30 -6.26 -33.87 29.81
N ASP A 31 -6.76 -34.16 28.60
CA ASP A 31 -7.79 -35.15 28.38
C ASP A 31 -7.27 -36.59 28.55
N ALA A 32 -8.14 -37.58 28.37
CA ALA A 32 -7.81 -38.99 28.55
C ALA A 32 -6.72 -39.49 27.59
N ASP A 33 -6.54 -38.81 26.45
CA ASP A 33 -5.55 -39.12 25.43
C ASP A 33 -4.26 -38.30 25.61
N GLY A 34 -4.20 -37.44 26.64
CA GLY A 34 -3.03 -36.63 26.97
C GLY A 34 -2.91 -35.33 26.19
N TYR A 35 -3.99 -34.83 25.56
CA TYR A 35 -4.00 -33.54 24.88
C TYR A 35 -4.49 -32.42 25.80
N ALA A 36 -3.87 -31.24 25.66
CA ALA A 36 -4.33 -30.01 26.27
C ALA A 36 -4.67 -28.99 25.17
N TRP A 37 -5.80 -28.30 25.33
CA TRP A 37 -6.29 -27.30 24.39
C TRP A 37 -6.01 -25.90 24.95
N ILE A 38 -5.26 -25.09 24.20
CA ILE A 38 -4.80 -23.77 24.63
C ILE A 38 -5.17 -22.75 23.56
N THR A 39 -5.69 -21.59 23.99
CA THR A 39 -5.88 -20.42 23.13
C THR A 39 -4.65 -19.53 23.22
N ALA A 40 -4.00 -19.25 22.09
CA ALA A 40 -2.87 -18.35 22.00
C ALA A 40 -3.30 -16.99 21.46
N PHE A 41 -2.92 -15.92 22.17
CA PHE A 41 -3.04 -14.55 21.69
C PHE A 41 -1.66 -14.08 21.24
N VAL A 42 -1.53 -13.79 19.96
CA VAL A 42 -0.27 -13.30 19.39
C VAL A 42 -0.45 -11.82 19.12
N ASP A 43 0.26 -11.00 19.91
CA ASP A 43 0.32 -9.58 19.67
C ASP A 43 0.85 -9.30 18.26
N GLU A 44 0.45 -8.17 17.71
CA GLU A 44 1.00 -7.73 16.45
C GLU A 44 2.53 -7.52 16.53
N ASN A 45 3.21 -7.60 15.39
CA ASN A 45 4.62 -7.20 15.28
C ASN A 45 4.75 -5.66 15.24
N VAL A 46 4.08 -4.99 16.17
CA VAL A 46 4.05 -3.53 16.34
C VAL A 46 4.24 -3.19 17.81
N TYR A 47 5.31 -2.44 18.12
CA TYR A 47 5.67 -2.10 19.49
C TYR A 47 5.52 -0.59 19.75
N ALA A 48 4.74 -0.23 20.77
CA ALA A 48 4.67 1.11 21.33
C ALA A 48 5.46 1.25 22.63
N TYR A 49 5.76 0.11 23.28
CA TYR A 49 6.55 0.00 24.50
C TYR A 49 7.71 -0.96 24.24
N ASP A 50 8.90 -0.63 24.74
CA ASP A 50 10.06 -1.51 24.62
C ASP A 50 9.82 -2.76 25.49
N PRO A 51 9.79 -3.98 24.92
CA PRO A 51 9.49 -5.19 25.68
C PRO A 51 10.54 -5.53 26.75
N ARG A 52 11.70 -4.87 26.75
CA ARG A 52 12.80 -5.09 27.71
C ARG A 52 12.74 -4.14 28.90
N THR A 53 12.24 -2.92 28.69
CA THR A 53 12.22 -1.86 29.72
C THR A 53 10.82 -1.39 30.09
N ASN A 54 9.80 -1.78 29.32
CA ASN A 54 8.42 -1.34 29.43
C ASN A 54 8.24 0.19 29.34
N LEU A 55 9.18 0.89 28.72
CA LEU A 55 9.09 2.33 28.48
C LEU A 55 8.45 2.59 27.11
N GLN A 56 7.56 3.58 27.05
CA GLN A 56 6.95 3.99 25.78
C GLN A 56 8.01 4.58 24.85
N ASP A 57 8.09 4.04 23.64
CA ASP A 57 8.90 4.58 22.54
C ASP A 57 8.18 4.31 21.23
N LEU A 58 7.51 5.34 20.73
CA LEU A 58 6.77 5.24 19.47
C LEU A 58 7.68 5.10 18.26
N THR A 59 9.00 5.31 18.38
CA THR A 59 9.95 5.15 17.26
C THR A 59 10.43 3.71 17.09
N LEU A 60 9.99 2.77 17.95
CA LEU A 60 10.31 1.34 17.84
C LEU A 60 9.87 0.73 16.51
N TRP A 61 8.90 1.32 15.81
CA TRP A 61 8.53 0.86 14.48
C TRP A 61 9.71 0.81 13.50
N LYS A 62 10.71 1.69 13.68
CA LYS A 62 11.93 1.71 12.86
C LYS A 62 12.82 0.48 13.06
N LYS A 63 12.64 -0.25 14.16
CA LYS A 63 13.41 -1.45 14.52
C LYS A 63 12.69 -2.76 14.19
N MET A 64 11.40 -2.70 13.87
CA MET A 64 10.57 -3.88 13.59
C MET A 64 10.04 -3.91 12.16
N ALA A 65 9.95 -2.74 11.51
CA ALA A 65 9.55 -2.65 10.11
C ALA A 65 10.73 -3.06 9.22
N GLU A 66 10.43 -3.76 8.13
CA GLU A 66 11.45 -4.27 7.20
C GLU A 66 12.51 -5.19 7.82
N THR A 67 12.19 -5.88 8.91
CA THR A 67 13.04 -6.91 9.50
C THR A 67 12.65 -8.32 9.07
N ASP A 68 13.44 -9.30 9.47
CA ASP A 68 13.06 -10.71 9.36
C ASP A 68 11.81 -11.02 10.19
N ASP A 69 11.17 -12.13 9.83
CA ASP A 69 9.92 -12.55 10.46
C ASP A 69 10.16 -12.96 11.92
N ARG A 70 9.24 -12.56 12.81
CA ARG A 70 9.25 -12.97 14.20
C ARG A 70 8.82 -14.43 14.27
N GLN A 71 9.66 -15.27 14.86
CA GLN A 71 9.48 -16.72 14.91
C GLN A 71 9.52 -17.24 16.35
N LEU A 72 8.66 -18.20 16.65
CA LEU A 72 8.65 -18.95 17.90
C LEU A 72 8.46 -20.42 17.58
N TYR A 73 9.37 -21.26 18.10
CA TYR A 73 9.33 -22.71 17.93
C TYR A 73 9.11 -23.38 19.29
N ILE A 74 8.07 -24.20 19.41
CA ILE A 74 7.86 -25.08 20.56
C ILE A 74 8.49 -26.44 20.23
N ILE A 75 9.71 -26.64 20.74
CA ILE A 75 10.54 -27.82 20.45
C ILE A 75 10.19 -28.95 21.40
N VAL A 76 10.06 -30.17 20.87
CA VAL A 76 9.68 -31.38 21.63
C VAL A 76 10.69 -32.52 21.51
N ASP A 77 11.75 -32.34 20.73
CA ASP A 77 12.80 -33.35 20.50
C ASP A 77 14.18 -32.71 20.69
N GLU A 78 15.20 -33.52 20.92
CA GLU A 78 16.57 -33.02 21.08
C GLU A 78 17.11 -32.45 19.77
N GLU A 79 17.87 -31.35 19.87
CA GLU A 79 18.60 -30.77 18.75
C GLU A 79 19.68 -31.73 18.24
N LYS A 80 19.73 -31.94 16.92
CA LYS A 80 20.76 -32.76 16.28
C LYS A 80 21.69 -31.86 15.49
N TYR A 81 22.98 -31.90 15.80
CA TYR A 81 24.01 -31.18 15.06
C TYR A 81 24.62 -32.07 13.99
N SER A 82 25.05 -31.48 12.87
CA SER A 82 25.91 -32.13 11.89
C SER A 82 27.27 -32.46 12.52
N GLU A 83 28.01 -33.42 11.95
CA GLU A 83 29.32 -33.83 12.47
C GLU A 83 30.34 -32.68 12.53
N ASP A 84 30.19 -31.67 11.66
CA ASP A 84 31.01 -30.47 11.60
C ASP A 84 30.47 -29.30 12.46
N ASN A 85 29.34 -29.48 13.14
CA ASN A 85 28.60 -28.48 13.92
C ASN A 85 28.23 -27.20 13.13
N GLN A 86 28.20 -27.26 11.79
CA GLN A 86 27.79 -26.12 10.95
C GLN A 86 26.28 -26.10 10.67
N SER A 87 25.55 -27.12 11.09
CA SER A 87 24.11 -27.22 10.89
C SER A 87 23.45 -27.93 12.06
N SER A 88 22.21 -27.56 12.34
CA SER A 88 21.37 -28.21 13.35
C SER A 88 19.98 -28.48 12.79
N VAL A 89 19.40 -29.62 13.14
CA VAL A 89 18.00 -29.96 12.88
C VAL A 89 17.26 -30.05 14.20
N ILE A 90 16.17 -29.29 14.32
CA ILE A 90 15.25 -29.33 15.45
C ILE A 90 13.88 -29.81 14.97
N LYS A 91 13.17 -30.55 15.81
CA LYS A 91 11.78 -30.95 15.56
C LYS A 91 10.87 -30.14 16.49
N ALA A 92 10.14 -29.20 15.90
CA ALA A 92 9.13 -28.40 16.59
C ALA A 92 7.76 -29.06 16.47
N GLN A 93 7.00 -29.10 17.57
CA GLN A 93 5.59 -29.49 17.56
C GLN A 93 4.72 -28.37 16.98
N TYR A 94 5.05 -27.12 17.32
CA TYR A 94 4.38 -25.93 16.82
C TYR A 94 5.40 -24.88 16.40
N SER A 95 5.09 -24.17 15.32
CA SER A 95 5.88 -23.05 14.80
C SER A 95 4.95 -21.88 14.56
N PHE A 96 5.23 -20.75 15.20
CA PHE A 96 4.57 -19.49 14.94
C PHE A 96 5.52 -18.61 14.15
N ARG A 97 5.03 -18.05 13.05
CA ARG A 97 5.77 -17.11 12.22
C ARG A 97 4.88 -15.92 11.93
N GLN A 98 5.35 -14.72 12.23
CA GLN A 98 4.65 -13.48 11.94
C GLN A 98 5.57 -12.57 11.14
N ARG A 99 5.08 -12.13 9.98
CA ARG A 99 5.83 -11.21 9.13
C ARG A 99 5.99 -9.85 9.80
N SER A 100 7.10 -9.19 9.51
CA SER A 100 7.27 -7.77 9.86
C SER A 100 6.28 -6.91 9.07
N VAL A 101 5.91 -5.78 9.66
CA VAL A 101 5.23 -4.73 8.91
C VAL A 101 6.19 -4.19 7.85
N ARG A 102 5.71 -4.06 6.62
CA ARG A 102 6.50 -3.51 5.52
C ARG A 102 6.26 -2.02 5.40
N THR A 103 7.20 -1.26 4.87
CA THR A 103 7.05 0.18 4.67
C THR A 103 7.93 0.70 3.54
N VAL A 104 7.38 1.62 2.78
CA VAL A 104 8.11 2.35 1.73
C VAL A 104 8.96 3.50 2.28
N TYR A 105 8.87 3.78 3.58
CA TYR A 105 9.60 4.86 4.24
C TYR A 105 11.06 4.47 4.55
N ASN A 106 11.92 5.49 4.65
CA ASN A 106 13.30 5.33 5.06
C ASN A 106 13.41 5.17 6.59
N VAL A 107 13.42 3.92 7.06
CA VAL A 107 13.60 3.58 8.49
C VAL A 107 14.92 4.11 9.08
N ASN A 108 15.91 4.46 8.25
CA ASN A 108 17.18 5.00 8.73
C ASN A 108 17.21 6.53 8.85
N LYS A 109 16.19 7.25 8.33
CA LYS A 109 16.13 8.72 8.43
C LYS A 109 15.80 9.14 9.86
N GLU A 110 16.74 9.76 10.57
CA GLU A 110 16.60 10.09 12.00
C GLU A 110 15.44 11.05 12.32
N SER A 111 15.21 12.03 11.44
CA SER A 111 14.13 13.01 11.55
C SER A 111 12.74 12.42 11.34
N LEU A 112 12.64 11.22 10.73
CA LEU A 112 11.38 10.53 10.51
C LEU A 112 10.90 9.88 11.82
N LYS A 113 9.74 10.34 12.33
CA LYS A 113 9.12 9.88 13.59
C LYS A 113 7.87 9.04 13.38
N THR A 114 7.08 9.38 12.38
CA THR A 114 5.85 8.68 11.99
C THR A 114 5.97 8.16 10.57
N ALA A 115 5.19 7.14 10.24
CA ALA A 115 5.05 6.61 8.88
C ALA A 115 3.72 5.86 8.79
N TRP A 116 3.48 5.19 7.67
CA TRP A 116 2.57 4.05 7.65
C TRP A 116 3.30 2.81 7.12
N GLY A 117 2.76 1.66 7.46
CA GLY A 117 3.20 0.37 6.97
C GLY A 117 2.08 -0.39 6.30
N LEU A 118 2.45 -1.45 5.57
CA LEU A 118 1.55 -2.30 4.80
C LEU A 118 1.73 -3.77 5.18
N GLU A 119 0.67 -4.54 4.95
CA GLU A 119 0.70 -5.99 4.97
C GLU A 119 1.55 -6.56 3.82
N SER A 120 2.06 -7.77 3.99
CA SER A 120 2.79 -8.46 2.91
C SER A 120 1.90 -9.19 1.92
N ASN A 121 0.70 -9.59 2.32
CA ASN A 121 -0.25 -10.32 1.47
C ASN A 121 -1.68 -10.03 1.94
N MET A 122 -2.64 -10.22 1.02
CA MET A 122 -4.05 -10.27 1.38
C MET A 122 -4.30 -11.57 2.18
N GLU A 123 -4.99 -11.53 3.33
CA GLU A 123 -5.39 -12.77 4.02
C GLU A 123 -6.51 -13.49 3.28
N THR A 124 -7.32 -12.73 2.54
CA THR A 124 -8.40 -13.29 1.72
C THR A 124 -7.98 -13.39 0.26
N GLU A 125 -8.85 -13.96 -0.55
CA GLU A 125 -8.82 -13.78 -2.01
C GLU A 125 -9.15 -12.33 -2.42
N ARG A 126 -9.20 -12.10 -3.72
CA ARG A 126 -9.65 -10.82 -4.31
C ARG A 126 -11.13 -10.61 -3.98
N LEU A 127 -11.50 -9.41 -3.59
CA LEU A 127 -12.85 -9.08 -3.09
C LEU A 127 -13.54 -8.03 -3.94
N TYR A 128 -14.83 -7.81 -3.71
CA TYR A 128 -15.52 -6.71 -4.37
C TYR A 128 -14.95 -5.37 -3.89
N ALA A 129 -14.82 -4.40 -4.82
CA ALA A 129 -14.46 -3.02 -4.47
C ALA A 129 -15.51 -2.37 -3.54
N GLY A 130 -16.77 -2.78 -3.64
CA GLY A 130 -17.89 -2.21 -2.91
C GLY A 130 -18.43 -0.92 -3.52
N THR A 131 -19.29 -0.27 -2.74
CA THR A 131 -19.84 1.07 -2.97
C THR A 131 -19.67 1.84 -1.66
N ILE A 132 -19.09 3.02 -1.72
CA ILE A 132 -18.99 3.91 -0.55
C ILE A 132 -20.34 4.60 -0.43
N ASN A 133 -21.17 4.25 0.55
CA ASN A 133 -22.55 4.75 0.64
C ASN A 133 -22.68 5.96 1.59
N ASN A 134 -23.89 6.52 1.65
CA ASN A 134 -24.37 7.43 2.71
C ASN A 134 -23.66 8.81 2.76
N GLY A 135 -23.20 9.34 1.63
CA GLY A 135 -22.60 10.69 1.61
C GLY A 135 -21.25 10.76 2.34
N VAL A 136 -20.58 9.63 2.53
CA VAL A 136 -19.28 9.55 3.19
C VAL A 136 -18.25 10.31 2.37
N THR A 137 -17.58 11.29 2.95
CA THR A 137 -16.54 12.03 2.24
C THR A 137 -15.18 11.34 2.36
N THR A 138 -14.44 11.26 1.25
CA THR A 138 -13.12 10.60 1.21
C THR A 138 -12.00 11.55 0.82
N ASP A 139 -10.81 11.24 1.30
CA ASP A 139 -9.55 11.88 1.01
C ASP A 139 -8.68 10.95 0.12
N LYS A 140 -7.97 11.51 -0.86
CA LYS A 140 -7.14 10.70 -1.77
C LYS A 140 -5.87 10.18 -1.09
N SER A 141 -5.42 10.77 0.00
CA SER A 141 -4.19 10.46 0.75
C SER A 141 -4.42 9.85 2.14
N ASN A 142 -5.62 9.93 2.70
CA ASN A 142 -5.90 9.42 4.05
C ASN A 142 -6.85 8.20 4.07
N GLY A 143 -6.30 7.00 3.86
CA GLY A 143 -7.08 5.76 3.87
C GLY A 143 -7.68 5.41 5.23
N ARG A 144 -7.06 5.87 6.32
CA ARG A 144 -7.57 5.63 7.68
C ARG A 144 -8.84 6.41 7.93
N LEU A 145 -8.81 7.72 7.67
CA LEU A 145 -9.98 8.58 7.76
C LEU A 145 -11.12 8.07 6.88
N ASN A 146 -10.81 7.67 5.64
CA ASN A 146 -11.80 7.08 4.76
C ASN A 146 -12.43 5.84 5.38
N THR A 147 -11.63 4.92 5.90
CA THR A 147 -12.12 3.68 6.51
C THR A 147 -13.00 3.96 7.73
N LEU A 148 -12.57 4.87 8.62
CA LEU A 148 -13.38 5.31 9.76
C LEU A 148 -14.72 5.86 9.31
N ARG A 149 -14.74 6.75 8.31
CA ARG A 149 -15.98 7.34 7.81
C ARG A 149 -16.87 6.34 7.07
N ILE A 150 -16.29 5.40 6.32
CA ILE A 150 -17.04 4.39 5.56
C ILE A 150 -17.72 3.40 6.53
N LEU A 151 -17.00 2.96 7.56
CA LEU A 151 -17.49 1.94 8.50
C LEU A 151 -18.35 2.55 9.61
N LEU A 152 -17.96 3.71 10.15
CA LEU A 152 -18.55 4.31 11.35
C LEU A 152 -19.32 5.61 11.07
N GLY A 153 -19.32 6.11 9.83
CA GLY A 153 -20.01 7.34 9.40
C GLY A 153 -19.15 8.61 9.53
N ASN A 154 -19.53 9.70 8.84
CA ASN A 154 -18.77 10.96 8.84
C ASN A 154 -18.57 11.58 10.23
N ASN A 155 -19.46 11.31 11.18
CA ASN A 155 -19.46 11.86 12.55
C ASN A 155 -19.08 10.79 13.60
N TYR A 156 -18.25 9.80 13.24
CA TYR A 156 -17.87 8.68 14.11
C TYR A 156 -17.34 9.09 15.49
N GLN A 157 -16.77 10.29 15.62
CA GLN A 157 -16.29 10.83 16.90
C GLN A 157 -17.43 11.09 17.92
N TYR A 158 -18.66 11.31 17.45
CA TYR A 158 -19.81 11.65 18.29
C TYR A 158 -20.95 10.65 18.19
N TYR A 159 -21.18 10.11 17.00
CA TYR A 159 -22.30 9.23 16.66
C TYR A 159 -21.84 8.12 15.72
N PRO A 160 -20.96 7.21 16.16
CA PRO A 160 -20.52 6.09 15.34
C PRO A 160 -21.69 5.17 15.00
N VAL A 161 -21.67 4.62 13.79
CA VAL A 161 -22.56 3.51 13.41
C VAL A 161 -22.25 2.32 14.31
N ASN A 162 -23.31 1.66 14.79
CA ASN A 162 -23.21 0.45 15.61
C ASN A 162 -22.91 -0.77 14.73
N LEU A 163 -21.67 -0.88 14.25
CA LEU A 163 -21.16 -2.02 13.49
C LEU A 163 -20.62 -3.06 14.47
N LYS A 164 -21.04 -4.32 14.35
CA LYS A 164 -20.58 -5.38 15.27
C LYS A 164 -19.52 -6.26 14.65
N TRP A 165 -18.56 -6.69 15.45
CA TRP A 165 -17.53 -7.66 15.04
C TRP A 165 -18.16 -8.96 14.52
N THR A 166 -19.16 -9.49 15.22
CA THR A 166 -19.89 -10.71 14.83
C THR A 166 -20.71 -10.57 13.56
N ASP A 167 -21.07 -9.35 13.15
CA ASP A 167 -21.78 -9.15 11.90
C ASP A 167 -20.82 -9.32 10.72
N VAL A 168 -19.58 -8.85 10.86
CA VAL A 168 -18.58 -8.84 9.79
C VAL A 168 -17.76 -10.14 9.73
N LEU A 169 -17.28 -10.63 10.87
CA LEU A 169 -16.29 -11.71 10.93
C LEU A 169 -16.96 -13.08 11.06
N ASN A 170 -16.59 -14.02 10.20
CA ASN A 170 -16.97 -15.42 10.32
C ASN A 170 -15.95 -16.18 11.18
N THR A 171 -16.41 -16.73 12.30
CA THR A 171 -15.59 -17.55 13.23
C THR A 171 -16.05 -19.01 13.30
N SER A 172 -17.08 -19.41 12.54
CA SER A 172 -17.71 -20.74 12.61
C SER A 172 -17.04 -21.82 11.76
N ASP A 173 -16.29 -21.45 10.72
CA ASP A 173 -15.69 -22.42 9.77
C ASP A 173 -14.24 -22.81 10.12
N VAL A 174 -13.98 -23.12 11.40
CA VAL A 174 -12.63 -23.41 11.93
C VAL A 174 -12.04 -24.76 11.42
N PHE A 175 -12.76 -25.51 10.59
CA PHE A 175 -12.37 -26.88 10.18
C PHE A 175 -12.25 -27.10 8.66
N SER A 176 -12.38 -26.07 7.82
CA SER A 176 -12.07 -26.19 6.38
C SER A 176 -10.68 -25.59 6.09
N GLU A 177 -9.81 -26.34 5.42
CA GLU A 177 -8.43 -25.92 5.11
C GLU A 177 -8.35 -24.68 4.19
N SER A 178 -9.48 -24.21 3.65
CA SER A 178 -9.55 -23.16 2.62
C SER A 178 -10.23 -21.85 3.04
N GLU A 179 -10.86 -21.75 4.23
CA GLU A 179 -11.74 -20.62 4.58
C GLU A 179 -11.52 -20.06 6.00
N TYR A 180 -10.31 -20.19 6.55
CA TYR A 180 -10.00 -19.66 7.88
C TYR A 180 -10.21 -18.14 7.95
N TYR A 181 -11.02 -17.69 8.93
CA TYR A 181 -11.20 -16.28 9.29
C TYR A 181 -11.66 -15.38 8.13
N GLY A 182 -12.76 -15.77 7.51
CA GLY A 182 -13.40 -15.03 6.42
C GLY A 182 -14.37 -13.93 6.87
N LEU A 183 -14.96 -13.29 5.88
CA LEU A 183 -16.04 -12.32 6.04
C LEU A 183 -17.38 -13.06 5.96
N ASN A 184 -18.35 -12.65 6.77
CA ASN A 184 -19.73 -13.14 6.66
C ASN A 184 -20.35 -12.73 5.32
N SER A 185 -21.41 -13.44 4.91
CA SER A 185 -22.11 -13.12 3.67
C SER A 185 -22.70 -11.71 3.70
N GLY A 186 -22.48 -10.93 2.64
CA GLY A 186 -22.82 -9.51 2.56
C GLY A 186 -21.69 -8.57 2.98
N TYR A 187 -20.57 -9.09 3.48
CA TYR A 187 -19.40 -8.31 3.88
C TYR A 187 -18.16 -8.56 3.00
N GLU A 188 -18.28 -9.26 1.87
CA GLU A 188 -17.17 -9.65 0.98
C GLU A 188 -16.59 -8.49 0.15
N TYR A 189 -16.37 -7.34 0.79
CA TYR A 189 -15.80 -6.12 0.22
C TYR A 189 -14.44 -5.82 0.85
N ALA A 190 -13.52 -5.27 0.05
CA ALA A 190 -12.16 -4.97 0.49
C ALA A 190 -12.07 -4.08 1.75
N ILE A 191 -13.06 -3.21 1.99
CA ILE A 191 -13.10 -2.36 3.17
C ILE A 191 -13.22 -3.15 4.49
N TYR A 192 -13.99 -4.24 4.48
CA TYR A 192 -14.20 -5.09 5.66
C TYR A 192 -13.06 -6.09 5.86
N ALA A 193 -12.35 -6.45 4.79
CA ALA A 193 -11.22 -7.37 4.88
C ALA A 193 -10.11 -6.89 5.84
N CYS A 194 -9.92 -5.58 5.96
CA CYS A 194 -8.95 -5.05 6.92
C CYS A 194 -9.37 -5.25 8.38
N LEU A 195 -10.66 -5.46 8.68
CA LEU A 195 -11.13 -5.80 10.04
C LEU A 195 -10.65 -7.18 10.50
N ILE A 196 -10.32 -8.11 9.59
CA ILE A 196 -9.76 -9.42 9.94
C ILE A 196 -8.44 -9.28 10.73
N ARG A 197 -7.74 -8.13 10.59
CA ARG A 197 -6.49 -7.81 11.30
C ARG A 197 -6.67 -6.92 12.53
N ASN A 198 -7.87 -6.40 12.73
CA ASN A 198 -8.20 -5.63 13.92
C ASN A 198 -8.88 -6.54 14.95
N ARG A 199 -8.98 -6.08 16.19
CA ARG A 199 -9.52 -6.86 17.31
C ARG A 199 -10.40 -5.98 18.16
N ASP A 200 -11.47 -6.57 18.66
CA ASP A 200 -12.24 -6.10 19.80
C ASP A 200 -11.33 -6.06 21.04
N LEU A 201 -11.03 -4.86 21.53
CA LEU A 201 -10.05 -4.61 22.59
C LEU A 201 -10.68 -4.63 23.97
N ASP A 202 -11.98 -4.34 24.07
CA ASP A 202 -12.69 -4.25 25.34
C ASP A 202 -13.78 -5.34 25.52
N GLY A 203 -14.05 -6.10 24.46
CA GLY A 203 -14.92 -7.27 24.44
C GLY A 203 -16.40 -6.94 24.33
N ASP A 204 -16.76 -5.74 23.87
CA ASP A 204 -18.15 -5.28 23.79
C ASP A 204 -18.87 -5.66 22.48
N ASN A 205 -18.14 -6.29 21.54
CA ASN A 205 -18.59 -6.69 20.21
C ASN A 205 -18.97 -5.52 19.28
N ILE A 206 -18.53 -4.30 19.58
CA ILE A 206 -18.70 -3.10 18.75
C ILE A 206 -17.36 -2.73 18.12
N VAL A 207 -17.38 -2.30 16.86
CA VAL A 207 -16.17 -1.82 16.17
C VAL A 207 -15.96 -0.34 16.51
N ASP A 208 -14.93 -0.05 17.30
CA ASP A 208 -14.59 1.33 17.68
C ASP A 208 -13.48 1.95 16.81
N ALA A 209 -13.40 3.29 16.85
CA ALA A 209 -12.48 4.06 16.01
C ALA A 209 -10.99 3.80 16.33
N ASP A 210 -10.66 3.55 17.60
CA ASP A 210 -9.31 3.21 18.07
C ASP A 210 -8.94 1.72 17.86
N GLU A 211 -9.94 0.88 17.55
CA GLU A 211 -9.76 -0.52 17.15
C GLU A 211 -9.44 -0.66 15.66
N ILE A 212 -9.83 0.32 14.83
CA ILE A 212 -9.49 0.35 13.40
C ILE A 212 -8.04 0.87 13.24
N ARG A 213 -7.12 -0.09 13.36
CA ARG A 213 -5.66 0.14 13.26
C ARG A 213 -5.11 -0.24 11.89
N TRP A 214 -5.63 -1.31 11.31
CA TRP A 214 -5.48 -1.70 9.91
C TRP A 214 -6.65 -1.18 9.09
N TYR A 215 -6.38 -0.49 7.99
CA TYR A 215 -7.38 0.21 7.19
C TYR A 215 -7.10 0.06 5.69
N LEU A 216 -8.13 0.23 4.86
CA LEU A 216 -7.99 0.12 3.41
C LEU A 216 -7.22 1.33 2.85
N ALA A 217 -6.16 1.06 2.08
CA ALA A 217 -5.34 2.08 1.45
C ALA A 217 -6.18 3.07 0.61
N SER A 218 -5.85 4.37 0.73
CA SER A 218 -6.34 5.37 -0.23
C SER A 218 -5.63 5.23 -1.57
N ILE A 219 -6.15 5.89 -2.61
CA ILE A 219 -5.53 5.81 -3.95
C ILE A 219 -4.08 6.33 -3.96
N ASN A 220 -3.79 7.42 -3.24
CA ASN A 220 -2.44 7.96 -3.19
C ASN A 220 -1.51 7.12 -2.31
N GLN A 221 -2.02 6.39 -1.32
CA GLN A 221 -1.23 5.42 -0.58
C GLN A 221 -0.87 4.20 -1.46
N LEU A 222 -1.78 3.75 -2.33
CA LEU A 222 -1.43 2.74 -3.34
C LEU A 222 -0.37 3.26 -4.33
N VAL A 223 -0.47 4.52 -4.76
CA VAL A 223 0.58 5.18 -5.55
C VAL A 223 1.91 5.17 -4.79
N ASP A 224 1.91 5.51 -3.51
CA ASP A 224 3.12 5.49 -2.68
C ASP A 224 3.75 4.09 -2.57
N ILE A 225 2.94 3.03 -2.50
CA ILE A 225 3.44 1.65 -2.54
C ILE A 225 4.18 1.40 -3.87
N TYR A 226 3.62 1.84 -5.01
CA TYR A 226 4.29 1.74 -6.30
C TYR A 226 5.60 2.55 -6.31
N LEU A 227 5.55 3.82 -5.90
CA LEU A 227 6.71 4.71 -5.84
C LEU A 227 7.85 4.12 -5.00
N GLY A 228 7.50 3.45 -3.90
CA GLY A 228 8.44 2.84 -2.97
C GLY A 228 8.72 1.34 -3.17
N GLU A 229 8.23 0.69 -4.23
CA GLU A 229 8.18 -0.77 -4.32
C GLU A 229 9.53 -1.51 -4.21
N TYR A 230 10.65 -0.85 -4.53
CA TYR A 230 11.98 -1.45 -4.45
C TYR A 230 12.51 -1.54 -3.02
N ALA A 231 11.85 -0.88 -2.07
CA ALA A 231 12.05 -1.08 -0.64
C ALA A 231 11.46 -2.43 -0.19
N LEU A 232 10.42 -2.88 -0.88
CA LEU A 232 9.56 -3.97 -0.47
C LEU A 232 10.05 -5.31 -1.03
N ASP A 233 9.79 -6.36 -0.26
CA ASP A 233 9.88 -7.74 -0.74
C ASP A 233 8.81 -7.99 -1.83
N ALA A 234 9.01 -9.04 -2.63
CA ALA A 234 8.19 -9.29 -3.82
C ALA A 234 6.70 -9.45 -3.53
N LEU A 235 6.33 -10.06 -2.39
CA LEU A 235 4.92 -10.30 -2.04
C LEU A 235 4.19 -9.00 -1.69
N SER A 236 4.92 -8.06 -1.10
CA SER A 236 4.41 -6.77 -0.65
C SER A 236 4.24 -5.76 -1.80
N ARG A 237 4.87 -6.00 -2.96
CA ARG A 237 4.68 -5.17 -4.17
C ARG A 237 3.25 -5.29 -4.69
N LEU A 238 2.84 -4.31 -5.49
CA LEU A 238 1.48 -4.30 -6.05
C LEU A 238 1.32 -5.28 -7.21
N TYR A 239 2.31 -5.43 -8.10
CA TYR A 239 2.16 -6.31 -9.25
C TYR A 239 2.95 -7.60 -9.08
N PRO A 240 2.30 -8.75 -8.85
CA PRO A 240 2.95 -10.05 -8.91
C PRO A 240 3.24 -10.36 -10.38
N THR A 241 4.53 -10.47 -10.71
CA THR A 241 4.96 -10.73 -12.10
C THR A 241 4.63 -12.13 -12.56
N ASP A 242 4.68 -13.09 -11.64
CA ASP A 242 4.38 -14.49 -11.90
C ASP A 242 2.87 -14.72 -11.86
N ALA A 243 2.35 -15.43 -12.86
CA ALA A 243 0.92 -15.65 -13.00
C ALA A 243 0.33 -16.49 -11.84
N VAL A 244 1.13 -17.35 -11.23
CA VAL A 244 0.74 -18.17 -10.07
C VAL A 244 0.48 -17.32 -8.83
N ASP A 245 1.13 -16.16 -8.73
CA ASP A 245 0.97 -15.22 -7.62
C ASP A 245 -0.17 -14.22 -7.86
N ARG A 246 -0.99 -14.46 -8.90
CA ARG A 246 -2.22 -13.72 -9.20
C ARG A 246 -3.47 -14.60 -9.11
N PRO A 247 -3.74 -15.24 -7.96
CA PRO A 247 -4.93 -16.07 -7.80
C PRO A 247 -6.20 -15.23 -8.01
N GLY A 248 -7.16 -15.78 -8.75
CA GLY A 248 -8.38 -15.06 -9.16
C GLY A 248 -8.13 -13.89 -10.14
N GLY A 249 -6.88 -13.66 -10.57
CA GLY A 249 -6.48 -12.69 -11.58
C GLY A 249 -6.86 -13.13 -12.99
N LYS A 250 -6.91 -12.18 -13.92
CA LYS A 250 -7.21 -12.46 -15.34
C LYS A 250 -6.07 -12.03 -16.23
N SER A 251 -5.35 -13.00 -16.79
CA SER A 251 -4.20 -12.72 -17.65
C SER A 251 -3.21 -11.81 -16.91
N VAL A 252 -2.89 -10.64 -17.46
CA VAL A 252 -2.03 -9.63 -16.85
C VAL A 252 -2.74 -8.67 -15.91
N TYR A 253 -4.07 -8.56 -15.97
CA TYR A 253 -4.82 -7.54 -15.25
C TYR A 253 -4.81 -7.80 -13.74
N TRP A 254 -4.34 -6.81 -12.99
CA TRP A 254 -4.22 -6.91 -11.53
C TRP A 254 -4.52 -5.57 -10.88
N HIS A 255 -5.81 -5.29 -10.70
CA HIS A 255 -6.27 -3.99 -10.24
C HIS A 255 -6.52 -3.96 -8.73
N TYR A 256 -6.10 -2.88 -8.08
CA TYR A 256 -6.34 -2.59 -6.67
C TYR A 256 -7.49 -1.63 -6.49
N THR A 257 -8.45 -1.99 -5.65
CA THR A 257 -9.44 -1.03 -5.15
C THR A 257 -8.84 -0.18 -4.03
N SER A 258 -9.45 0.98 -3.78
CA SER A 258 -9.01 1.92 -2.75
C SER A 258 -10.20 2.44 -1.95
N SER A 259 -9.92 3.04 -0.80
CA SER A 259 -10.91 3.71 0.03
C SER A 259 -11.30 5.11 -0.46
N SER A 260 -10.82 5.54 -1.63
CA SER A 260 -11.04 6.87 -2.19
C SER A 260 -12.01 6.84 -3.37
N TYR A 261 -12.90 7.82 -3.46
CA TYR A 261 -13.69 8.09 -4.67
C TYR A 261 -13.72 9.59 -4.98
N ASP A 262 -14.24 9.94 -6.14
CA ASP A 262 -14.40 11.34 -6.56
C ASP A 262 -15.60 11.43 -7.52
N GLY A 263 -16.59 12.25 -7.17
CA GLY A 263 -17.84 12.47 -7.90
C GLY A 263 -18.91 11.36 -7.77
N GLN A 264 -18.53 10.08 -7.73
CA GLN A 264 -19.48 8.96 -7.69
C GLN A 264 -19.07 7.88 -6.68
N GLU A 265 -19.85 7.76 -5.62
CA GLU A 265 -19.76 6.82 -4.49
C GLU A 265 -19.64 5.33 -4.89
N SER A 266 -20.35 4.92 -5.95
CA SER A 266 -20.31 3.55 -6.49
C SER A 266 -19.16 3.27 -7.44
N ASN A 267 -18.30 4.27 -7.68
CA ASN A 267 -17.21 4.22 -8.65
C ASN A 267 -15.87 4.68 -8.03
N PRO A 268 -15.35 3.94 -7.02
CA PRO A 268 -14.09 4.28 -6.37
C PRO A 268 -12.91 4.27 -7.33
N TRP A 269 -11.84 4.96 -6.92
CA TRP A 269 -10.56 4.94 -7.61
C TRP A 269 -9.94 3.56 -7.55
N VAL A 270 -9.29 3.19 -8.65
CA VAL A 270 -8.63 1.91 -8.85
C VAL A 270 -7.23 2.16 -9.41
N LEU A 271 -6.24 1.45 -8.88
CA LEU A 271 -4.88 1.42 -9.41
C LEU A 271 -4.67 0.15 -10.25
N TRP A 272 -4.17 0.30 -11.47
CA TRP A 272 -3.85 -0.79 -12.38
C TRP A 272 -2.36 -1.13 -12.25
N ALA A 273 -2.05 -2.16 -11.47
CA ALA A 273 -0.68 -2.42 -11.02
C ALA A 273 0.21 -2.88 -12.18
N GLU A 274 -0.38 -3.61 -13.13
CA GLU A 274 0.30 -4.09 -14.33
C GLU A 274 0.71 -2.97 -15.29
N GLU A 275 0.05 -1.81 -15.20
CA GLU A 275 0.29 -0.63 -16.01
C GLU A 275 1.09 0.43 -15.24
N GLY A 276 2.00 0.02 -14.35
CA GLY A 276 2.89 0.94 -13.66
C GLY A 276 2.18 1.95 -12.75
N ALA A 277 1.10 1.56 -12.07
CA ALA A 277 0.27 2.48 -11.29
C ALA A 277 -0.51 3.52 -12.10
N SER A 278 -1.02 3.12 -13.28
CA SER A 278 -2.13 3.82 -13.90
C SER A 278 -3.34 3.89 -12.95
N LEU A 279 -4.09 4.98 -13.03
CA LEU A 279 -5.23 5.32 -12.19
C LEU A 279 -6.49 5.43 -13.05
N GLY A 280 -7.50 4.64 -12.70
CA GLY A 280 -8.82 4.66 -13.32
C GLY A 280 -9.92 4.47 -12.28
N ARG A 281 -11.12 4.12 -12.73
CA ARG A 281 -12.26 3.86 -11.84
C ARG A 281 -12.75 2.42 -11.92
N LYS A 282 -13.49 1.98 -10.92
CA LYS A 282 -14.12 0.65 -10.87
C LYS A 282 -14.90 0.32 -12.15
N ASN A 283 -15.66 1.26 -12.70
CA ASN A 283 -16.46 1.02 -13.91
C ASN A 283 -15.60 0.73 -15.14
N ASP A 284 -14.38 1.27 -15.21
CA ASP A 284 -13.44 1.03 -16.30
C ASP A 284 -12.77 -0.36 -16.17
N SER A 285 -12.66 -0.86 -14.93
CA SER A 285 -12.00 -2.12 -14.59
C SER A 285 -12.92 -3.34 -14.55
N GLN A 286 -14.18 -3.19 -14.13
CA GLN A 286 -15.04 -4.29 -13.66
C GLN A 286 -15.48 -5.31 -14.72
N LEU A 287 -15.31 -5.00 -16.01
CA LEU A 287 -15.73 -5.91 -17.08
C LEU A 287 -14.91 -7.20 -17.07
N VAL A 288 -15.57 -8.32 -17.38
CA VAL A 288 -14.97 -9.67 -17.36
C VAL A 288 -13.75 -9.79 -18.26
N LYS A 289 -13.69 -9.07 -19.38
CA LYS A 289 -12.56 -9.05 -20.32
C LYS A 289 -11.32 -8.30 -19.81
N TYR A 290 -11.48 -7.51 -18.75
CA TYR A 290 -10.40 -6.81 -18.06
C TYR A 290 -10.17 -7.48 -16.71
N ASN A 291 -10.29 -6.74 -15.61
CA ASN A 291 -10.05 -7.21 -14.26
C ASN A 291 -11.16 -8.12 -13.72
N GLY A 292 -12.41 -7.90 -14.16
CA GLY A 292 -13.59 -8.51 -13.55
C GLY A 292 -14.02 -7.82 -12.25
N PRO A 293 -15.02 -8.39 -11.55
CA PRO A 293 -15.65 -7.73 -10.40
C PRO A 293 -14.83 -7.80 -9.11
N PHE A 294 -13.81 -8.65 -9.06
CA PHE A 294 -12.95 -8.86 -7.88
C PHE A 294 -11.65 -8.08 -8.02
N TYR A 295 -11.24 -7.41 -6.95
CA TYR A 295 -10.12 -6.51 -6.88
C TYR A 295 -9.15 -6.96 -5.79
N SER A 296 -7.88 -6.69 -6.03
CA SER A 296 -6.86 -6.77 -4.99
C SER A 296 -7.01 -5.57 -4.06
N TYR A 297 -6.46 -5.67 -2.86
CA TYR A 297 -6.46 -4.60 -1.88
C TYR A 297 -5.17 -4.62 -1.05
N ARG A 298 -4.93 -3.52 -0.33
CA ARG A 298 -3.86 -3.41 0.66
C ARG A 298 -4.41 -2.81 1.94
N CYS A 299 -4.23 -3.53 3.04
CA CYS A 299 -4.43 -2.98 4.37
C CYS A 299 -3.14 -2.30 4.85
N LEU A 300 -3.30 -1.09 5.37
CA LEU A 300 -2.24 -0.23 5.88
C LEU A 300 -2.46 0.08 7.35
N ARG A 301 -1.39 0.51 8.03
CA ARG A 301 -1.41 0.91 9.43
C ARG A 301 -0.50 2.10 9.67
N ASN A 302 -0.95 3.04 10.49
CA ASN A 302 -0.11 4.16 10.94
C ASN A 302 0.94 3.70 11.97
N LEU A 303 2.17 4.18 11.81
CA LEU A 303 3.33 3.87 12.64
C LEU A 303 3.83 5.13 13.34
N GLY A 304 4.25 4.99 14.60
CA GLY A 304 4.71 6.12 15.41
C GLY A 304 3.59 7.04 15.92
N ILE A 305 2.34 6.58 15.86
CA ILE A 305 1.15 7.31 16.29
C ILE A 305 0.46 6.50 17.42
N PRO A 306 0.09 7.15 18.54
CA PRO A 306 -0.72 6.52 19.58
C PRO A 306 -2.08 6.05 19.06
N LEU A 307 -2.58 4.94 19.61
CA LEU A 307 -3.84 4.33 19.17
C LEU A 307 -5.07 5.17 19.52
N ASP A 308 -5.00 5.92 20.63
CA ASP A 308 -6.01 6.86 21.13
C ASP A 308 -6.07 8.17 20.33
N GLN A 309 -5.33 8.29 19.24
CA GLN A 309 -5.33 9.44 18.33
C GLN A 309 -5.84 9.03 16.94
N PRO A 310 -7.14 8.72 16.78
CA PRO A 310 -7.71 8.22 15.53
C PRO A 310 -7.53 9.17 14.33
N ASP A 311 -7.46 10.47 14.58
CA ASP A 311 -7.40 11.49 13.53
C ASP A 311 -5.98 11.93 13.18
N LYS A 312 -4.97 11.47 13.93
CA LYS A 312 -3.59 11.88 13.69
C LYS A 312 -3.03 11.18 12.46
N GLU A 313 -2.52 12.00 11.54
CA GLU A 313 -1.91 11.54 10.30
C GLU A 313 -0.40 11.35 10.44
N PRO A 314 0.18 10.35 9.77
CA PRO A 314 1.63 10.24 9.65
C PRO A 314 2.15 11.28 8.66
N VAL A 315 3.43 11.62 8.78
CA VAL A 315 4.13 12.43 7.78
C VAL A 315 4.05 11.81 6.39
N ASP A 316 3.92 12.66 5.37
CA ASP A 316 3.88 12.25 3.98
C ASP A 316 5.18 11.55 3.51
N LEU A 317 5.04 10.64 2.56
CA LEU A 317 6.18 10.01 1.89
C LEU A 317 6.98 11.01 1.03
N VAL A 318 6.31 12.04 0.51
CA VAL A 318 6.89 13.08 -0.34
C VAL A 318 6.44 14.44 0.16
N SER A 319 7.36 15.37 0.35
CA SER A 319 7.06 16.74 0.74
C SER A 319 7.20 17.70 -0.45
N VAL A 320 6.36 18.73 -0.49
CA VAL A 320 6.28 19.70 -1.59
C VAL A 320 6.48 21.10 -1.04
N HIS A 321 7.36 21.87 -1.67
CA HIS A 321 7.71 23.23 -1.28
C HIS A 321 7.51 24.18 -2.46
N GLN A 322 6.61 25.15 -2.34
CA GLN A 322 6.36 26.11 -3.43
C GLN A 322 7.50 27.13 -3.53
N ILE A 323 7.94 27.44 -4.75
CA ILE A 323 9.01 28.41 -4.98
C ILE A 323 8.41 29.83 -4.97
N GLY A 324 8.45 30.49 -3.82
CA GLY A 324 7.89 31.84 -3.65
C GLY A 324 6.45 31.92 -4.14
N ALA A 325 6.10 32.99 -4.85
CA ALA A 325 4.76 33.16 -5.46
C ALA A 325 4.66 32.60 -6.90
N THR A 326 5.54 31.69 -7.30
CA THR A 326 5.53 31.10 -8.65
C THR A 326 4.65 29.85 -8.72
N ARG A 327 4.50 29.26 -9.92
CA ARG A 327 3.89 27.92 -10.08
C ARG A 327 4.91 26.78 -10.02
N GLY A 328 6.12 27.08 -9.52
CA GLY A 328 7.22 26.12 -9.36
C GLY A 328 7.24 25.49 -7.98
N TYR A 329 7.79 24.28 -7.91
CA TYR A 329 7.82 23.49 -6.70
C TYR A 329 9.13 22.73 -6.58
N GLN A 330 9.66 22.62 -5.38
CA GLN A 330 10.73 21.69 -5.04
C GLN A 330 10.15 20.52 -4.27
N ILE A 331 10.55 19.32 -4.65
CA ILE A 331 9.98 18.06 -4.18
C ILE A 331 11.05 17.33 -3.37
N ASP A 332 10.74 16.99 -2.13
CA ASP A 332 11.59 16.21 -1.23
C ASP A 332 11.08 14.76 -1.17
N VAL A 333 11.89 13.83 -1.69
CA VAL A 333 11.60 12.40 -1.74
C VAL A 333 12.40 11.63 -0.67
N THR A 334 13.05 12.33 0.27
CA THR A 334 13.98 11.69 1.22
C THR A 334 13.30 10.89 2.33
N ASN A 335 12.00 11.08 2.56
CA ASN A 335 11.21 10.20 3.42
C ASN A 335 11.03 8.81 2.81
N MET A 336 11.10 8.67 1.47
CA MET A 336 11.08 7.39 0.78
C MET A 336 12.38 6.62 0.97
N ASN A 337 12.27 5.30 1.10
CA ASN A 337 13.40 4.40 1.20
C ASN A 337 14.37 4.56 0.02
N GLU A 338 15.66 4.53 0.31
CA GLU A 338 16.71 4.87 -0.65
C GLU A 338 16.80 3.86 -1.81
N LYS A 339 16.39 2.60 -1.59
CA LYS A 339 16.32 1.58 -2.64
C LYS A 339 15.36 1.96 -3.78
N SER A 340 14.38 2.80 -3.48
CA SER A 340 13.34 3.25 -4.42
C SER A 340 13.67 4.59 -5.08
N ARG A 341 14.85 5.15 -4.77
CA ARG A 341 15.36 6.38 -5.37
C ARG A 341 16.49 6.06 -6.35
N ARG A 342 16.74 6.98 -7.27
CA ARG A 342 17.92 6.98 -8.12
C ARG A 342 19.13 7.49 -7.32
N PRO A 343 20.31 6.85 -7.41
CA PRO A 343 21.50 7.33 -6.69
C PRO A 343 22.14 8.55 -7.36
N ASN A 344 22.00 8.66 -8.69
CA ASN A 344 22.68 9.68 -9.48
C ASN A 344 21.79 10.91 -9.68
N TYR A 345 22.42 12.07 -9.58
CA TYR A 345 21.84 13.33 -10.07
C TYR A 345 21.92 13.34 -11.60
N GLU A 346 20.82 13.62 -12.29
CA GLU A 346 20.77 13.59 -13.76
C GLU A 346 20.17 14.87 -14.34
N THR A 347 20.87 15.44 -15.32
CA THR A 347 20.35 16.54 -16.15
C THR A 347 19.57 16.04 -17.36
N VAL A 348 19.77 14.78 -17.76
CA VAL A 348 19.07 14.08 -18.84
C VAL A 348 18.93 12.61 -18.45
N LEU A 349 17.78 11.98 -18.70
CA LEU A 349 17.61 10.54 -18.50
C LEU A 349 17.82 9.78 -19.82
N ALA A 350 18.50 8.64 -19.73
CA ALA A 350 18.57 7.68 -20.83
C ALA A 350 17.18 7.13 -21.17
N ALA A 351 17.02 6.55 -22.37
CA ALA A 351 15.79 5.87 -22.74
C ALA A 351 15.54 4.67 -21.80
N HIS A 352 14.34 4.62 -21.21
CA HIS A 352 14.00 3.63 -20.19
C HIS A 352 12.50 3.32 -20.17
N ASN A 353 12.14 2.21 -19.52
CA ASN A 353 10.77 1.83 -19.20
C ASN A 353 10.47 1.92 -17.69
N GLU A 354 9.22 1.66 -17.31
CA GLU A 354 8.71 1.87 -15.96
C GLU A 354 9.36 1.00 -14.87
N ARG A 355 10.07 -0.06 -15.27
CA ARG A 355 10.72 -1.03 -14.37
C ARG A 355 12.21 -0.79 -14.18
N GLN A 356 12.78 0.15 -14.92
CA GLN A 356 14.21 0.45 -14.90
C GLN A 356 14.56 1.54 -13.89
N GLN A 357 15.84 1.59 -13.50
CA GLN A 357 16.33 2.51 -12.47
C GLN A 357 16.08 3.98 -12.82
N ASP A 358 16.16 4.36 -14.11
CA ASP A 358 15.92 5.74 -14.58
C ASP A 358 14.49 6.24 -14.35
N ASN A 359 13.52 5.33 -14.16
CA ASN A 359 12.16 5.70 -13.76
C ASN A 359 12.05 6.05 -12.27
N ARG A 360 13.09 5.82 -11.45
CA ARG A 360 13.07 6.19 -10.03
C ARG A 360 13.33 7.69 -9.88
N PRO A 361 12.65 8.38 -8.94
CA PRO A 361 12.93 9.78 -8.66
C PRO A 361 14.32 9.95 -8.00
N TYR A 362 14.95 11.10 -8.20
CA TYR A 362 16.10 11.51 -7.38
C TYR A 362 15.64 11.96 -5.98
N ALA A 363 16.58 12.16 -5.05
CA ALA A 363 16.28 12.60 -3.68
C ALA A 363 15.51 13.93 -3.64
N TYR A 364 15.85 14.85 -4.55
CA TYR A 364 15.17 16.13 -4.69
C TYR A 364 15.03 16.50 -6.16
N PHE A 365 13.90 17.06 -6.56
CA PHE A 365 13.76 17.65 -7.89
C PHE A 365 12.89 18.89 -7.86
N GLU A 366 13.08 19.75 -8.86
CA GLU A 366 12.35 20.98 -9.02
C GLU A 366 11.48 20.92 -10.26
N VAL A 367 10.21 21.31 -10.11
CA VAL A 367 9.26 21.57 -11.18
C VAL A 367 9.41 23.01 -11.63
N HIS A 368 9.61 23.23 -12.92
CA HIS A 368 9.90 24.56 -13.47
C HIS A 368 8.83 25.59 -13.07
N PRO A 369 9.20 26.81 -12.62
CA PRO A 369 8.24 27.81 -12.16
C PRO A 369 7.21 28.20 -13.21
N ASP A 370 7.67 28.65 -14.37
CA ASP A 370 6.79 29.33 -15.34
C ASP A 370 6.75 28.68 -16.73
N TYR A 371 7.15 27.41 -16.85
CA TYR A 371 7.12 26.75 -18.16
C TYR A 371 5.76 26.10 -18.42
N PHE A 372 4.98 26.75 -19.26
CA PHE A 372 3.76 26.20 -19.80
C PHE A 372 3.83 26.22 -21.33
N PRO A 373 3.48 25.12 -22.00
CA PRO A 373 3.43 25.04 -23.46
C PRO A 373 2.62 26.20 -24.03
N GLN A 374 3.13 26.88 -25.05
CA GLN A 374 2.46 28.01 -25.71
C GLN A 374 1.80 27.54 -27.01
N GLY A 375 0.63 28.08 -27.36
CA GLY A 375 -0.09 27.75 -28.60
C GLY A 375 -0.56 26.28 -28.70
N ASP A 376 -0.66 25.77 -29.93
CA ASP A 376 -1.07 24.39 -30.27
C ASP A 376 0.10 23.37 -30.21
N ASN A 377 1.09 23.62 -29.34
CA ASN A 377 2.30 22.80 -29.21
C ASN A 377 2.03 21.52 -28.40
N TRP A 378 1.17 20.66 -28.94
CA TRP A 378 0.79 19.36 -28.39
C TRP A 378 1.34 18.26 -29.30
N TYR A 379 2.05 17.32 -28.70
CA TYR A 379 2.75 16.29 -29.47
C TYR A 379 2.48 14.90 -28.93
N THR A 380 2.76 13.91 -29.76
CA THR A 380 2.70 12.50 -29.38
C THR A 380 3.85 12.16 -28.45
N TRP A 381 3.72 11.05 -27.71
CA TRP A 381 4.78 10.56 -26.86
C TRP A 381 6.09 10.30 -27.64
N GLN A 382 5.99 9.79 -28.87
CA GLN A 382 7.14 9.51 -29.75
C GLN A 382 7.91 10.77 -30.12
N TYR A 383 7.24 11.91 -30.28
CA TYR A 383 7.91 13.19 -30.54
C TYR A 383 8.86 13.54 -29.39
N TYR A 384 8.41 13.37 -28.15
CA TYR A 384 9.20 13.64 -26.96
C TYR A 384 10.38 12.69 -26.74
N GLN A 385 10.46 11.59 -27.48
CA GLN A 385 11.62 10.69 -27.43
C GLN A 385 12.80 11.20 -28.26
N THR A 386 12.56 12.11 -29.21
CA THR A 386 13.59 12.67 -30.08
C THR A 386 13.74 14.19 -29.92
N TYR A 387 12.78 14.85 -29.28
CA TYR A 387 12.79 16.28 -29.03
C TYR A 387 12.47 16.62 -27.57
N ASN A 388 13.38 17.34 -26.91
CA ASN A 388 13.17 17.87 -25.57
C ASN A 388 12.79 19.36 -25.64
N PRO A 389 11.53 19.74 -25.37
CA PRO A 389 11.08 21.14 -25.44
C PRO A 389 11.46 21.93 -24.17
N CYS A 390 12.06 21.30 -23.17
CA CYS A 390 12.31 21.91 -21.86
C CYS A 390 13.42 22.97 -21.91
N PRO A 391 13.35 24.01 -21.05
CA PRO A 391 14.41 25.00 -20.92
C PRO A 391 15.74 24.38 -20.51
N THR A 392 16.85 25.10 -20.77
CA THR A 392 18.19 24.65 -20.40
C THR A 392 18.27 24.23 -18.93
N GLY A 393 18.79 23.02 -18.69
CA GLY A 393 18.92 22.42 -17.36
C GLY A 393 17.68 21.67 -16.88
N TYR A 394 16.54 21.74 -17.59
CA TYR A 394 15.36 20.93 -17.32
C TYR A 394 15.19 19.84 -18.37
N ARG A 395 14.46 18.80 -17.97
CA ARG A 395 14.12 17.62 -18.77
C ARG A 395 12.66 17.27 -18.61
N ILE A 396 12.20 16.39 -19.50
CA ILE A 396 10.90 15.74 -19.39
C ILE A 396 10.91 14.85 -18.13
N PRO A 397 9.87 14.87 -17.30
CA PRO A 397 9.80 14.00 -16.13
C PRO A 397 9.73 12.53 -16.55
N ASN A 398 10.32 11.65 -15.74
CA ASN A 398 9.97 10.23 -15.81
C ASN A 398 8.54 10.02 -15.27
N GLN A 399 8.03 8.80 -15.41
CA GLN A 399 6.66 8.49 -15.03
C GLN A 399 6.45 8.64 -13.52
N ARG A 400 7.38 8.23 -12.66
CA ARG A 400 7.22 8.42 -11.20
C ARG A 400 7.24 9.88 -10.78
N GLU A 401 8.07 10.70 -11.39
CA GLU A 401 8.09 12.14 -11.17
C GLU A 401 6.76 12.77 -11.58
N LEU A 402 6.23 12.42 -12.76
CA LEU A 402 4.91 12.89 -13.19
C LEU A 402 3.78 12.40 -12.27
N LEU A 403 3.87 11.16 -11.76
CA LEU A 403 2.90 10.59 -10.83
C LEU A 403 2.95 11.26 -9.44
N ILE A 404 4.16 11.58 -8.95
CA ILE A 404 4.34 12.40 -7.74
C ILE A 404 3.71 13.77 -7.95
N MET A 405 4.02 14.40 -9.08
CA MET A 405 3.49 15.73 -9.38
C MET A 405 1.97 15.72 -9.44
N SER A 406 1.36 14.77 -10.15
CA SER A 406 -0.09 14.70 -10.34
C SER A 406 -0.87 14.41 -9.06
N THR A 407 -0.23 13.77 -8.08
CA THR A 407 -0.87 13.36 -6.81
C THR A 407 -0.54 14.28 -5.64
N ARG A 408 0.45 15.18 -5.76
CA ARG A 408 0.89 16.07 -4.67
C ARG A 408 0.77 17.55 -5.00
N LEU A 409 0.83 17.95 -6.28
CA LEU A 409 0.78 19.37 -6.65
C LEU A 409 -0.66 19.88 -6.75
N PRO A 410 -0.92 21.14 -6.33
CA PRO A 410 -2.24 21.73 -6.47
C PRO A 410 -2.58 22.03 -7.93
N GLY A 411 -3.87 22.24 -8.22
CA GLY A 411 -4.36 22.55 -9.57
C GLY A 411 -3.63 23.72 -10.26
N ALA A 412 -3.20 24.73 -9.49
CA ALA A 412 -2.47 25.90 -9.98
C ALA A 412 -1.07 25.58 -10.53
N ALA A 413 -0.49 24.42 -10.21
CA ALA A 413 0.78 23.95 -10.78
C ALA A 413 0.65 23.59 -12.27
N TRP A 414 -0.59 23.44 -12.76
CA TRP A 414 -0.92 22.97 -14.09
C TRP A 414 -1.59 24.07 -14.91
N LYS A 415 -1.34 24.09 -16.21
CA LYS A 415 -2.06 24.98 -17.14
C LYS A 415 -3.52 24.51 -17.27
N ASP A 416 -4.43 25.48 -17.39
CA ASP A 416 -5.81 25.28 -17.82
C ASP A 416 -5.96 25.61 -19.31
N GLY A 417 -6.99 25.04 -19.95
CA GLY A 417 -7.55 25.59 -21.18
C GLY A 417 -6.77 25.26 -22.46
N TYR A 418 -6.06 24.14 -22.49
CA TYR A 418 -5.52 23.56 -23.73
C TYR A 418 -6.21 22.24 -24.06
N ASN A 419 -6.24 21.86 -25.34
CA ASN A 419 -6.96 20.67 -25.78
C ASN A 419 -6.41 19.40 -25.09
N GLY A 420 -7.29 18.63 -24.45
CA GLY A 420 -6.96 17.41 -23.70
C GLY A 420 -6.54 17.62 -22.24
N GLU A 421 -5.83 18.70 -21.91
CA GLU A 421 -5.25 18.88 -20.56
C GLU A 421 -4.36 17.70 -20.12
N HIS A 422 -3.61 17.13 -21.07
CA HIS A 422 -2.76 15.96 -20.88
C HIS A 422 -1.26 16.28 -20.74
N TYR A 423 -0.59 15.66 -19.77
CA TYR A 423 0.85 15.76 -19.53
C TYR A 423 1.54 14.41 -19.75
N MET A 424 2.66 14.39 -20.46
CA MET A 424 3.40 13.18 -20.81
C MET A 424 4.69 13.04 -20.00
N SER A 425 5.07 11.79 -19.77
CA SER A 425 6.38 11.42 -19.25
C SER A 425 7.29 10.87 -20.35
N GLN A 426 8.60 10.85 -20.10
CA GLN A 426 9.58 10.26 -21.02
C GLN A 426 9.52 8.72 -21.04
N THR A 427 8.98 8.10 -19.99
CA THR A 427 9.08 6.66 -19.73
C THR A 427 8.25 5.82 -20.71
N ALA A 428 8.85 4.78 -21.26
CA ALA A 428 8.20 3.80 -22.12
C ALA A 428 7.48 2.71 -21.32
N PHE A 429 6.51 2.04 -21.93
CA PHE A 429 5.81 0.90 -21.30
C PHE A 429 6.47 -0.44 -21.64
N SER A 430 6.83 -1.23 -20.63
CA SER A 430 7.62 -2.46 -20.82
C SER A 430 6.84 -3.61 -21.47
N LEU A 431 5.50 -3.60 -21.40
CA LEU A 431 4.64 -4.64 -21.98
C LEU A 431 4.05 -4.23 -23.33
N MET A 432 4.56 -3.17 -23.96
CA MET A 432 4.17 -2.76 -25.31
C MET A 432 4.27 -3.95 -26.29
N GLY A 433 3.19 -4.20 -27.03
CA GLY A 433 3.11 -5.30 -28.00
C GLY A 433 2.96 -6.71 -27.39
N GLN A 434 2.94 -6.84 -26.06
CA GLN A 434 2.66 -8.11 -25.39
C GLN A 434 1.16 -8.25 -25.14
N PRO A 435 0.49 -9.33 -25.58
CA PRO A 435 -0.93 -9.53 -25.30
C PRO A 435 -1.25 -9.36 -23.82
N PRO A 436 -2.31 -8.61 -23.45
CA PRO A 436 -3.36 -8.04 -24.30
C PRO A 436 -3.04 -6.64 -24.87
N TYR A 437 -1.85 -6.11 -24.62
CA TYR A 437 -1.42 -4.79 -25.08
C TYR A 437 -0.97 -4.81 -26.55
N THR A 438 -1.31 -3.75 -27.26
CA THR A 438 -0.86 -3.53 -28.64
C THR A 438 0.50 -2.84 -28.66
N ASP A 439 1.12 -2.82 -29.83
CA ASP A 439 2.33 -2.03 -30.13
C ASP A 439 2.10 -0.50 -30.07
N LYS A 440 0.84 -0.08 -29.90
CA LYS A 440 0.44 1.33 -29.75
C LYS A 440 0.51 1.80 -28.29
N ARG A 441 0.69 0.91 -27.31
CA ARG A 441 0.81 1.25 -25.89
C ARG A 441 2.24 1.65 -25.55
N VAL A 442 2.61 2.89 -25.86
CA VAL A 442 4.02 3.30 -25.97
C VAL A 442 4.64 3.87 -24.68
N GLY A 443 3.85 4.50 -23.82
CA GLY A 443 4.34 5.20 -22.63
C GLY A 443 3.19 5.67 -21.75
N PHE A 444 3.39 6.74 -20.97
CA PHE A 444 2.44 7.19 -19.96
C PHE A 444 2.02 8.65 -20.10
N ILE A 445 0.74 8.90 -19.83
CA ILE A 445 0.11 10.20 -19.90
C ILE A 445 -0.81 10.41 -18.70
N TRP A 446 -0.77 11.62 -18.13
CA TRP A 446 -1.66 12.05 -17.07
C TRP A 446 -2.65 13.08 -17.60
N HIS A 447 -3.92 12.89 -17.27
CA HIS A 447 -5.01 13.77 -17.61
C HIS A 447 -5.38 14.59 -16.38
N LYS A 448 -5.60 15.89 -16.53
CA LYS A 448 -5.90 16.78 -15.40
C LYS A 448 -7.16 16.39 -14.59
N ASN A 449 -8.06 15.61 -15.19
CA ASN A 449 -9.20 15.01 -14.49
C ASN A 449 -8.84 13.92 -13.45
N GLY A 450 -7.53 13.63 -13.29
CA GLY A 450 -6.99 12.70 -12.30
C GLY A 450 -6.58 11.35 -12.87
N ASN A 451 -6.94 11.01 -14.11
CA ASN A 451 -6.56 9.73 -14.71
C ASN A 451 -5.08 9.74 -15.09
N PHE A 452 -4.37 8.67 -14.74
CA PHE A 452 -3.00 8.41 -15.20
C PHE A 452 -3.05 7.11 -15.99
N ILE A 453 -2.75 7.13 -17.28
CA ILE A 453 -3.01 5.97 -18.15
C ILE A 453 -1.86 5.71 -19.13
N LEU A 454 -1.90 4.54 -19.75
CA LEU A 454 -1.05 4.22 -20.89
C LEU A 454 -1.46 5.03 -22.12
N VAL A 455 -0.47 5.66 -22.74
CA VAL A 455 -0.62 6.32 -24.04
C VAL A 455 -1.14 5.33 -25.06
N ASN A 456 -2.20 5.68 -25.76
CA ASN A 456 -2.69 5.01 -26.95
C ASN A 456 -2.19 5.75 -28.20
N GLY A 457 -1.06 5.30 -28.74
CA GLY A 457 -0.45 5.79 -29.98
C GLY A 457 -1.24 5.46 -31.27
N SER A 458 -2.56 5.31 -31.17
CA SER A 458 -3.43 5.14 -32.34
C SER A 458 -3.77 6.48 -32.98
N PHE A 459 -4.24 6.41 -34.22
CA PHE A 459 -4.71 7.55 -34.99
C PHE A 459 -6.22 7.40 -35.23
N ASP A 460 -6.92 8.51 -35.33
CA ASP A 460 -8.32 8.56 -35.74
C ASP A 460 -8.47 8.25 -37.24
N GLU A 461 -9.72 8.19 -37.71
CA GLU A 461 -10.06 7.94 -39.13
C GLU A 461 -9.49 8.99 -40.10
N ASN A 462 -9.08 10.15 -39.60
CA ASN A 462 -8.49 11.25 -40.36
C ASN A 462 -6.95 11.28 -40.25
N GLY A 463 -6.34 10.26 -39.64
CA GLY A 463 -4.89 10.16 -39.46
C GLY A 463 -4.34 11.11 -38.39
N LYS A 464 -5.18 11.66 -37.50
CA LYS A 464 -4.71 12.46 -36.36
C LYS A 464 -4.44 11.57 -35.15
N PRO A 465 -3.37 11.82 -34.38
CA PRO A 465 -3.09 11.04 -33.17
C PRO A 465 -4.23 11.20 -32.16
N ASN A 466 -4.67 10.07 -31.59
CA ASN A 466 -5.75 10.04 -30.60
C ASN A 466 -5.34 10.65 -29.25
N GLU A 467 -4.06 10.55 -28.91
CA GLU A 467 -3.51 11.09 -27.67
C GLU A 467 -2.27 11.94 -27.93
N ILE A 468 -2.43 13.24 -27.69
CA ILE A 468 -1.39 14.26 -27.72
C ILE A 468 -1.40 14.99 -26.38
N GLY A 469 -0.24 15.51 -26.00
CA GLY A 469 -0.08 16.18 -24.72
C GLY A 469 1.16 17.05 -24.68
N VAL A 470 1.42 17.55 -23.49
CA VAL A 470 2.51 18.47 -23.19
C VAL A 470 3.43 17.92 -22.12
N VAL A 471 4.51 18.62 -21.81
CA VAL A 471 5.39 18.25 -20.70
C VAL A 471 5.42 19.35 -19.64
N ARG A 472 5.56 18.96 -18.38
CA ARG A 472 5.84 19.86 -17.26
C ARG A 472 7.29 19.61 -16.82
N PRO A 473 8.24 20.48 -17.19
CA PRO A 473 9.66 20.19 -17.03
C PRO A 473 10.09 20.07 -15.57
N VAL A 474 11.04 19.17 -15.34
CA VAL A 474 11.69 18.97 -14.04
C VAL A 474 13.21 19.00 -14.16
N LYS A 475 13.90 19.25 -13.06
CA LYS A 475 15.36 19.06 -12.94
C LYS A 475 15.69 18.49 -11.57
N ASP A 476 16.70 17.65 -11.48
CA ASP A 476 17.23 17.23 -10.18
C ASP A 476 17.86 18.44 -9.48
N ILE A 477 17.81 18.49 -8.16
CA ILE A 477 18.46 19.52 -7.33
C ILE A 477 19.19 18.87 -6.15
N THR A 478 20.15 19.56 -5.55
CA THR A 478 20.95 18.99 -4.44
C THR A 478 20.31 19.18 -3.06
N SER A 479 19.39 20.13 -2.92
CA SER A 479 18.70 20.43 -1.67
C SER A 479 17.45 21.28 -1.91
N ILE A 480 16.50 21.25 -0.98
CA ILE A 480 15.39 22.20 -0.93
C ILE A 480 15.93 23.58 -0.49
N THR A 481 15.57 24.62 -1.22
CA THR A 481 15.88 26.03 -0.95
C THR A 481 14.64 26.91 -0.93
N ALA A 482 13.49 26.38 -1.34
CA ALA A 482 12.20 27.03 -1.21
C ALA A 482 11.82 27.13 0.27
N ASN A 483 11.43 28.32 0.70
CA ASN A 483 10.98 28.62 2.06
C ASN A 483 9.48 28.40 2.20
#